data_AF-A0A402APY9-F1
#
_entry.id   AF-A0A402APY9-F1
#
_cell.length_a   1.000
_cell.length_b   1.000
_cell.length_c   1.000
_cell.angle_alpha   90.00
_cell.angle_beta   90.00
_cell.angle_gamma   90.00
#
_symmetry.space_group_name_H-M   'P 1'
#
loop_
_entity.id
_entity.type
_entity.pdbx_description
1 polymer ?
#
loop_
_entity_poly.entity_id
_entity_poly.type
_entity_poly.pdbx_seq_one_letter_code
_entity_poly.pdbx_strand_id
1 'polypeptide(L)'
;MEIASEKEGERARVKREQVLTGAQRAFLREGFAAVSTDTLAREAGVSKRTLYTYYPSKEELFVDALRGLTIEQPKTRVLDFIRGIAPSTVQELHEALVALAERIIAATMSPEYLALMRTIIADSHRFPSLPRFFALQFPNWPSRRLGTCSSAHRRTESLSMAIEKL
;
A
#
# COMPACT_ATOMS: atom_id res chain seq x y z
N MET A 1 -39.42 1.11 8.75
CA MET A 1 -38.26 1.70 9.47
C MET A 1 -36.94 1.05 9.05
N GLU A 2 -36.94 -0.23 8.62
CA GLU A 2 -35.75 -0.94 8.09
C GLU A 2 -35.09 -0.29 6.85
N ILE A 3 -35.87 0.15 5.86
CA ILE A 3 -35.34 0.67 4.58
C ILE A 3 -34.54 1.98 4.74
N ALA A 4 -34.81 2.78 5.78
CA ALA A 4 -34.10 4.04 6.04
C ALA A 4 -32.72 3.79 6.66
N SER A 5 -32.63 2.85 7.61
CA SER A 5 -31.37 2.41 8.25
C SER A 5 -30.41 1.80 7.22
N GLU A 6 -30.95 0.98 6.30
CA GLU A 6 -30.16 0.31 5.26
C GLU A 6 -29.60 1.31 4.22
N LYS A 7 -30.40 2.32 3.84
CA LYS A 7 -29.95 3.41 2.94
C LYS A 7 -28.91 4.34 3.59
N GLU A 8 -28.99 4.58 4.90
CA GLU A 8 -27.99 5.36 5.64
C GLU A 8 -26.66 4.60 5.76
N GLY A 9 -26.72 3.29 6.03
CA GLY A 9 -25.54 2.42 6.03
C GLY A 9 -24.84 2.36 4.66
N GLU A 10 -25.61 2.24 3.58
CA GLU A 10 -25.08 2.23 2.21
C GLU A 10 -24.38 3.55 1.85
N ARG A 11 -25.01 4.69 2.17
CA ARG A 11 -24.41 6.01 1.94
C ARG A 11 -23.11 6.19 2.72
N ALA A 12 -23.07 5.73 3.97
CA ALA A 12 -21.87 5.79 4.79
C ALA A 12 -20.74 4.93 4.19
N ARG A 13 -21.06 3.74 3.68
CA ARG A 13 -20.09 2.85 3.01
C ARG A 13 -19.51 3.51 1.75
N VAL A 14 -20.37 4.01 0.86
CA VAL A 14 -19.94 4.71 -0.36
C VAL A 14 -19.04 5.90 -0.03
N LYS A 15 -19.37 6.66 1.01
CA LYS A 15 -18.56 7.82 1.41
C LYS A 15 -17.20 7.43 1.98
N ARG A 16 -17.15 6.36 2.77
CA ARG A 16 -15.90 5.79 3.29
C ARG A 16 -14.99 5.30 2.16
N GLU A 17 -15.55 4.60 1.18
CA GLU A 17 -14.83 4.12 -0.01
C GLU A 17 -14.32 5.28 -0.89
N GLN A 18 -15.12 6.34 -1.02
CA GLN A 18 -14.71 7.57 -1.70
C GLN A 18 -13.48 8.21 -1.01
N VAL A 19 -13.50 8.28 0.33
CA VAL A 19 -12.36 8.78 1.13
C VAL A 19 -11.13 7.90 0.94
N LEU A 20 -11.27 6.58 1.01
CA LEU A 20 -10.18 5.63 0.81
C LEU A 20 -9.54 5.77 -0.56
N THR A 21 -10.34 5.81 -1.62
CA THR A 21 -9.85 5.88 -3.00
C THR A 21 -9.08 7.17 -3.24
N GLY A 22 -9.59 8.31 -2.76
CA GLY A 22 -8.88 9.59 -2.84
C GLY A 22 -7.58 9.58 -2.04
N ALA A 23 -7.62 9.05 -0.82
CA ALA A 23 -6.46 8.97 0.05
C ALA A 23 -5.35 8.09 -0.53
N GLN A 24 -5.68 6.92 -1.09
CA GLN A 24 -4.74 6.03 -1.76
C GLN A 24 -3.94 6.76 -2.85
N ARG A 25 -4.64 7.48 -3.75
CA ARG A 25 -3.98 8.24 -4.82
C ARG A 25 -3.02 9.29 -4.27
N ALA A 26 -3.46 10.06 -3.27
CA ALA A 26 -2.65 11.12 -2.69
C ALA A 26 -1.43 10.56 -1.93
N PHE A 27 -1.60 9.48 -1.15
CA PHE A 27 -0.50 8.82 -0.44
C PHE A 27 0.52 8.18 -1.38
N LEU A 28 0.09 7.57 -2.48
CA LEU A 28 1.02 7.01 -3.48
C LEU A 28 1.79 8.10 -4.22
N ARG A 29 1.18 9.27 -4.44
CA ARG A 29 1.80 10.41 -5.14
C ARG A 29 2.78 11.19 -4.27
N GLU A 30 2.39 11.50 -3.04
CA GLU A 30 3.10 12.47 -2.19
C GLU A 30 3.78 11.81 -0.96
N GLY A 31 3.49 10.54 -0.68
CA GLY A 31 3.92 9.86 0.54
C GLY A 31 3.09 10.27 1.76
N PHE A 32 3.26 9.57 2.89
CA PHE A 32 2.50 9.90 4.10
C PHE A 32 2.98 11.22 4.69
N ALA A 33 4.28 11.46 4.80
CA ALA A 33 4.80 12.67 5.44
C ALA A 33 4.32 13.98 4.81
N ALA A 34 4.36 14.08 3.47
CA ALA A 34 4.17 15.35 2.77
C ALA A 34 2.70 15.69 2.49
N VAL A 35 1.83 14.69 2.31
CA VAL A 35 0.42 14.94 1.96
C VAL A 35 -0.33 15.60 3.12
N SER A 36 -1.07 16.69 2.89
CA SER A 36 -1.89 17.32 3.93
C SER A 36 -3.29 16.69 4.01
N THR A 37 -3.96 16.79 5.16
CA THR A 37 -5.36 16.34 5.29
C THR A 37 -6.34 17.14 4.43
N ASP A 38 -5.98 18.39 4.09
CA ASP A 38 -6.73 19.20 3.13
C ASP A 38 -6.57 18.65 1.71
N THR A 39 -5.36 18.24 1.32
CA THR A 39 -5.12 17.55 0.04
C THR A 39 -5.88 16.22 -0.01
N LEU A 40 -5.88 15.43 1.08
CA LEU A 40 -6.64 14.18 1.16
C LEU A 40 -8.15 14.41 0.98
N ALA A 41 -8.71 15.40 1.68
CA ALA A 41 -10.13 15.75 1.57
C ALA A 41 -10.49 16.22 0.14
N ARG A 42 -9.62 17.05 -0.47
CA ARG A 42 -9.78 17.53 -1.85
C ARG A 42 -9.74 16.37 -2.86
N GLU A 43 -8.75 15.48 -2.77
CA GLU A 43 -8.58 14.34 -3.67
C GLU A 43 -9.74 13.33 -3.56
N ALA A 44 -10.30 13.19 -2.36
CA ALA A 44 -11.50 12.40 -2.11
C ALA A 44 -12.80 13.11 -2.50
N GLY A 45 -12.79 14.41 -2.80
CA GLY A 45 -14.03 15.17 -3.07
C GLY A 45 -14.96 15.24 -1.85
N VAL A 46 -14.40 15.32 -0.65
CA VAL A 46 -15.15 15.44 0.61
C VAL A 46 -14.67 16.65 1.43
N SER A 47 -15.46 17.05 2.43
CA SER A 47 -14.99 18.05 3.39
C SER A 47 -14.02 17.45 4.40
N LYS A 48 -13.15 18.28 5.00
CA LYS A 48 -12.25 17.86 6.10
C LYS A 48 -13.02 17.26 7.28
N ARG A 49 -14.19 17.83 7.61
CA ARG A 49 -15.10 17.30 8.63
C ARG A 49 -15.61 15.90 8.27
N THR A 50 -15.98 15.69 7.01
CA THR A 50 -16.42 14.38 6.51
C THR A 50 -15.28 13.37 6.58
N LEU A 51 -14.06 13.74 6.20
CA LEU A 51 -12.89 12.87 6.33
C LEU A 51 -12.70 12.39 7.77
N TYR A 52 -12.70 13.32 8.73
CA TYR A 52 -12.55 12.99 10.16
C TYR A 52 -13.74 12.25 10.77
N THR A 53 -14.90 12.27 10.12
CA THR A 53 -16.06 11.47 10.54
C THR A 53 -15.81 9.97 10.32
N TYR A 54 -15.07 9.62 9.26
CA TYR A 54 -14.76 8.22 8.92
C TYR A 54 -13.39 7.78 9.41
N TYR A 55 -12.44 8.71 9.48
CA TYR A 55 -11.05 8.45 9.87
C TYR A 55 -10.60 9.47 10.92
N PRO A 56 -10.62 9.11 12.20
CA PRO A 56 -10.21 9.98 13.30
C PRO A 56 -8.79 10.54 13.14
N SER A 57 -7.92 9.82 12.46
CA SER A 57 -6.52 10.18 12.22
C SER A 57 -6.10 9.92 10.78
N LYS A 58 -5.07 10.67 10.33
CA LYS A 58 -4.46 10.47 9.00
C LYS A 58 -3.75 9.12 8.94
N GLU A 59 -3.25 8.67 10.07
CA GLU A 59 -2.59 7.39 10.32
C GLU A 59 -3.55 6.22 10.10
N GLU A 60 -4.76 6.28 10.65
CA GLU A 60 -5.79 5.25 10.41
C GLU A 60 -6.21 5.21 8.94
N LEU A 61 -6.41 6.38 8.33
CA LEU A 61 -6.70 6.48 6.90
C LEU A 61 -5.56 5.90 6.05
N PHE A 62 -4.31 6.16 6.44
CA PHE A 62 -3.14 5.62 5.76
C PHE A 62 -3.10 4.10 5.84
N VAL A 63 -3.22 3.51 7.03
CA VAL A 63 -3.21 2.05 7.22
C VAL A 63 -4.32 1.38 6.42
N ASP A 64 -5.52 1.95 6.42
CA ASP A 64 -6.66 1.38 5.70
C ASP A 64 -6.53 1.55 4.18
N ALA A 65 -5.98 2.68 3.72
CA ALA A 65 -5.62 2.89 2.33
C ALA A 65 -4.58 1.87 1.84
N LEU A 66 -3.55 1.57 2.64
CA LEU A 66 -2.57 0.53 2.32
C LEU A 66 -3.21 -0.86 2.27
N ARG A 67 -4.14 -1.15 3.20
CA ARG A 67 -4.86 -2.44 3.23
C ARG A 67 -5.62 -2.71 1.93
N GLY A 68 -6.33 -1.70 1.41
CA GLY A 68 -7.05 -1.80 0.13
C GLY A 68 -6.16 -1.99 -1.10
N LEU A 69 -4.85 -1.69 -0.98
CA LEU A 69 -3.86 -1.92 -2.05
C LEU A 69 -3.24 -3.34 -1.98
N THR A 70 -3.35 -4.04 -0.85
CA THR A 70 -2.72 -5.36 -0.65
C THR A 70 -3.72 -6.52 -0.58
N ILE A 71 -4.79 -6.37 0.23
CA ILE A 71 -5.70 -7.48 0.59
C ILE A 71 -6.87 -7.60 -0.39
N GLU A 72 -7.36 -6.47 -0.91
CA GLU A 72 -8.60 -6.41 -1.70
C GLU A 72 -8.36 -6.33 -3.22
N GLN A 73 -7.09 -6.27 -3.66
CA GLN A 73 -6.77 -6.23 -5.07
C GLN A 73 -6.90 -7.62 -5.72
N PRO A 74 -7.65 -7.77 -6.82
CA PRO A 74 -7.75 -9.04 -7.58
C PRO A 74 -6.41 -9.55 -8.11
N LYS A 75 -5.39 -8.70 -8.17
CA LYS A 75 -4.04 -9.03 -8.65
C LYS A 75 -3.23 -9.85 -7.64
N THR A 76 -3.62 -9.90 -6.36
CA THR A 76 -3.01 -10.75 -5.31
C THR A 76 -3.60 -12.17 -5.25
N ARG A 77 -4.37 -12.58 -6.28
CA ARG A 77 -4.86 -13.96 -6.55
C ARG A 77 -3.77 -15.03 -6.67
N VAL A 78 -2.55 -14.75 -6.25
CA VAL A 78 -1.50 -15.75 -6.03
C VAL A 78 -2.03 -16.89 -5.15
N LEU A 79 -2.77 -16.58 -4.08
CA LEU A 79 -3.35 -17.60 -3.20
C LEU A 79 -4.43 -18.45 -3.91
N ASP A 80 -5.29 -17.85 -4.71
CA ASP A 80 -6.30 -18.59 -5.49
C ASP A 80 -5.66 -19.45 -6.59
N PHE A 81 -4.59 -18.93 -7.22
CA PHE A 81 -3.80 -19.69 -8.17
C PHE A 81 -3.17 -20.90 -7.50
N ILE A 82 -2.47 -20.74 -6.37
CA ILE A 82 -1.84 -21.82 -5.61
C ILE A 82 -2.85 -22.90 -5.20
N ARG A 83 -4.05 -22.50 -4.74
CA ARG A 83 -5.11 -23.44 -4.32
C ARG A 83 -5.61 -24.34 -5.45
N GLY A 84 -5.46 -23.93 -6.72
CA GLY A 84 -5.88 -24.69 -7.89
C GLY A 84 -4.81 -25.60 -8.48
N ILE A 85 -3.58 -25.61 -7.94
CA ILE A 85 -2.46 -26.37 -8.52
C ILE A 85 -2.38 -27.74 -7.84
N ALA A 86 -2.53 -28.80 -8.63
CA ALA A 86 -2.30 -30.18 -8.22
C ALA A 86 -1.43 -30.87 -9.28
N PRO A 87 -0.11 -30.63 -9.28
CA PRO A 87 0.77 -31.14 -10.31
C PRO A 87 1.00 -32.64 -10.07
N SER A 88 0.79 -33.46 -11.10
CA SER A 88 0.99 -34.91 -11.08
C SER A 88 2.34 -35.30 -11.69
N THR A 89 3.04 -34.36 -12.32
CA THR A 89 4.36 -34.56 -12.92
C THR A 89 5.34 -33.45 -12.53
N VAL A 90 6.65 -33.73 -12.65
CA VAL A 90 7.71 -32.72 -12.44
C VAL A 90 7.57 -31.56 -13.44
N GLN A 91 7.14 -31.85 -14.67
CA GLN A 91 6.92 -30.84 -15.70
C GLN A 91 5.76 -29.90 -15.33
N GLU A 92 4.63 -30.44 -14.87
CA GLU A 92 3.50 -29.64 -14.38
C GLU A 92 3.87 -28.80 -13.16
N LEU A 93 4.70 -29.34 -12.25
CA LEU A 93 5.20 -28.59 -11.11
C LEU A 93 6.09 -27.43 -11.56
N HIS A 94 6.99 -27.66 -12.51
CA HIS A 94 7.86 -26.62 -13.05
C HIS A 94 7.04 -25.49 -13.71
N GLU A 95 6.07 -25.84 -14.56
CA GLU A 95 5.17 -24.86 -15.20
C GLU A 95 4.35 -24.06 -14.18
N ALA A 96 3.85 -24.72 -13.15
CA ALA A 96 3.14 -24.08 -12.06
C ALA A 96 4.03 -23.08 -11.29
N LEU A 97 5.28 -23.44 -11.02
CA LEU A 97 6.25 -22.57 -10.32
C LEU A 97 6.65 -21.37 -11.18
N VAL A 98 6.87 -21.55 -12.48
CA VAL A 98 7.16 -20.44 -13.41
C VAL A 98 5.97 -19.48 -13.47
N ALA A 99 4.77 -20.01 -13.67
CA ALA A 99 3.55 -19.20 -13.71
C ALA A 99 3.26 -18.50 -12.36
N LEU A 100 3.67 -19.09 -11.25
CA LEU A 100 3.62 -18.46 -9.93
C LEU A 100 4.61 -17.31 -9.84
N ALA A 101 5.86 -17.52 -10.25
CA ALA A 101 6.91 -16.52 -10.22
C ALA A 101 6.55 -15.30 -11.08
N GLU A 102 6.06 -15.52 -12.31
CA GLU A 102 5.61 -14.44 -13.20
C GLU A 102 4.49 -13.61 -12.58
N ARG A 103 3.51 -14.26 -11.93
CA ARG A 103 2.42 -13.56 -11.24
C ARG A 103 2.91 -12.75 -10.05
N ILE A 104 3.83 -13.30 -9.25
CA ILE A 104 4.42 -12.58 -8.11
C ILE A 104 5.20 -11.37 -8.62
N ILE A 105 6.02 -11.53 -9.67
CA ILE A 105 6.79 -10.44 -10.26
C ILE A 105 5.85 -9.37 -10.82
N ALA A 106 4.81 -9.75 -11.57
CA ALA A 106 3.85 -8.80 -12.11
C ALA A 106 3.10 -8.02 -11.01
N ALA A 107 2.74 -8.68 -9.90
CA ALA A 107 2.10 -8.02 -8.77
C ALA A 107 3.06 -7.05 -8.04
N THR A 108 4.30 -7.47 -7.82
CA THR A 108 5.31 -6.71 -7.06
C THR A 108 6.04 -5.63 -7.89
N MET A 109 5.99 -5.72 -9.21
CA MET A 109 6.56 -4.71 -10.12
C MET A 109 5.52 -3.72 -10.65
N SER A 110 4.31 -3.73 -10.11
CA SER A 110 3.32 -2.70 -10.43
C SER A 110 3.75 -1.33 -9.88
N PRO A 111 3.56 -0.22 -10.62
CA PRO A 111 3.87 1.12 -10.13
C PRO A 111 3.23 1.45 -8.79
N GLU A 112 2.00 0.96 -8.56
CA GLU A 112 1.24 1.13 -7.33
C GLU A 112 1.89 0.41 -6.15
N TYR A 113 2.33 -0.85 -6.34
CA TYR A 113 3.04 -1.61 -5.31
C TYR A 113 4.41 -0.98 -4.98
N LEU A 114 5.14 -0.51 -5.99
CA LEU A 114 6.42 0.16 -5.77
C LEU A 114 6.25 1.50 -5.04
N ALA A 115 5.24 2.29 -5.39
CA ALA A 115 4.90 3.52 -4.69
C ALA A 115 4.47 3.23 -3.24
N LEU A 116 3.68 2.19 -3.02
CA LEU A 116 3.30 1.70 -1.69
C LEU A 116 4.55 1.37 -0.85
N MET A 117 5.43 0.49 -1.38
CA MET A 117 6.66 0.08 -0.70
C MET A 117 7.59 1.26 -0.42
N ARG A 118 7.69 2.22 -1.35
CA ARG A 118 8.45 3.46 -1.15
C ARG A 118 7.92 4.28 0.01
N THR A 119 6.61 4.45 0.11
CA THR A 119 5.98 5.18 1.22
C THR A 119 6.20 4.47 2.55
N ILE A 120 6.05 3.13 2.58
CA ILE A 120 6.29 2.34 3.79
C ILE A 120 7.74 2.47 4.26
N ILE A 121 8.71 2.34 3.35
CA ILE A 121 10.15 2.45 3.68
C ILE A 121 10.48 3.86 4.15
N ALA A 122 9.95 4.90 3.48
CA ALA A 122 10.22 6.28 3.84
C ALA A 122 9.63 6.67 5.20
N ASP A 123 8.44 6.15 5.53
CA ASP A 123 7.69 6.54 6.72
C ASP A 123 7.76 5.51 7.86
N SER A 124 8.47 4.38 7.72
CA SER A 124 8.52 3.30 8.71
C SER A 124 8.94 3.75 10.11
N HIS A 125 9.75 4.80 10.21
CA HIS A 125 10.20 5.36 11.50
C HIS A 125 9.11 6.12 12.25
N ARG A 126 8.10 6.62 11.53
CA ARG A 126 7.00 7.42 12.09
C ARG A 126 5.87 6.54 12.62
N PHE A 127 5.88 5.26 12.29
CA PHE A 127 4.83 4.33 12.66
C PHE A 127 5.38 3.05 13.27
N PRO A 128 5.49 2.99 14.61
CA PRO A 128 5.88 1.78 15.31
C PRO A 128 4.96 0.58 15.04
N SER A 129 3.71 0.82 14.61
CA SER A 129 2.70 -0.19 14.28
C SER A 129 2.80 -0.74 12.85
N LEU A 130 3.42 -0.01 11.90
CA LEU A 130 3.62 -0.49 10.53
C LEU A 130 4.44 -1.80 10.49
N PRO A 131 5.55 -1.96 11.24
CA PRO A 131 6.26 -3.23 11.33
C PRO A 131 5.37 -4.43 11.70
N ARG A 132 4.38 -4.23 12.60
CA ARG A 132 3.46 -5.29 12.99
C ARG A 132 2.44 -5.61 11.90
N PHE A 133 1.92 -4.60 11.22
CA PHE A 133 1.04 -4.77 10.06
C PHE A 133 1.75 -5.53 8.93
N PHE A 134 3.02 -5.17 8.64
CA PHE A 134 3.82 -5.83 7.61
C PHE A 134 4.32 -7.21 8.00
N ALA A 135 4.65 -7.47 9.26
CA ALA A 135 5.02 -8.82 9.71
C ALA A 135 3.88 -9.83 9.56
N LEU A 136 2.62 -9.37 9.72
CA LEU A 136 1.43 -10.20 9.49
C LEU A 136 1.13 -10.40 8.00
N GLN A 137 1.49 -9.43 7.14
CA GLN A 137 1.27 -9.51 5.69
C GLN A 137 2.40 -10.19 4.91
N PHE A 138 3.63 -10.04 5.37
CA PHE A 138 4.85 -10.52 4.73
C PHE A 138 5.66 -11.25 5.82
N PRO A 139 5.49 -12.57 5.97
CA PRO A 139 6.10 -13.37 7.05
C PRO A 139 7.63 -13.24 7.14
N ASN A 140 8.27 -12.78 6.06
CA ASN A 140 9.71 -12.59 5.91
C ASN A 140 10.15 -11.10 5.93
N TRP A 141 9.29 -10.16 6.33
CA TRP A 141 9.69 -8.76 6.47
C TRP A 141 10.79 -8.60 7.54
N PRO A 142 11.98 -8.06 7.20
CA PRO A 142 13.07 -7.90 8.15
C PRO A 142 12.75 -6.76 9.12
N SER A 143 12.04 -7.09 10.20
CA SER A 143 11.60 -6.18 11.25
C SER A 143 12.73 -5.52 12.07
N ARG A 144 14.01 -5.81 11.76
CA ARG A 144 15.17 -5.44 12.60
C ARG A 144 16.22 -4.49 12.01
N ARG A 145 16.08 -3.92 10.80
CA ARG A 145 17.20 -3.15 10.17
C ARG A 145 16.91 -1.83 9.46
N LEU A 146 15.84 -1.11 9.80
CA LEU A 146 15.65 0.25 9.21
C LEU A 146 16.18 1.40 10.07
N GLY A 147 16.64 1.16 11.30
CA GLY A 147 17.23 2.16 12.21
C GLY A 147 18.42 2.98 11.68
N THR A 148 19.01 2.66 10.52
CA THR A 148 20.26 3.27 10.04
C THR A 148 20.18 3.95 8.66
N CYS A 149 19.03 3.96 7.99
CA CYS A 149 18.97 4.43 6.59
C CYS A 149 18.82 5.96 6.42
N SER A 150 18.78 6.77 7.49
CA SER A 150 18.73 8.24 7.35
C SER A 150 20.07 8.88 6.94
N SER A 151 21.17 8.10 6.94
CA SER A 151 22.52 8.58 6.61
C SER A 151 22.91 8.43 5.14
N ALA A 152 22.10 7.76 4.30
CA ALA A 152 22.43 7.51 2.90
C ALA A 152 22.05 8.65 1.94
N HIS A 153 21.16 9.57 2.34
CA HIS A 153 20.67 10.63 1.44
C HIS A 153 21.69 11.75 1.15
N ARG A 154 22.78 11.85 1.93
CA ARG A 154 23.85 12.84 1.68
C ARG A 154 24.94 12.37 0.71
N ARG A 155 24.92 11.11 0.24
CA ARG A 155 26.00 10.56 -0.59
C ARG A 155 25.70 10.55 -2.10
N THR A 156 24.44 10.69 -2.49
CA THR A 156 24.02 10.74 -3.91
C THR A 156 24.26 12.09 -4.57
N GLU A 157 24.38 13.19 -3.81
CA GLU A 157 24.77 14.49 -4.38
C GLU A 157 26.26 14.54 -4.76
N SER A 158 27.12 13.79 -4.06
CA SER A 158 28.57 13.74 -4.34
C SER A 158 28.91 12.97 -5.63
N LEU A 159 28.07 12.00 -6.02
CA LEU A 159 28.29 11.21 -7.23
C LEU A 159 27.75 11.88 -8.51
N SER A 160 26.81 12.82 -8.40
CA SER A 160 26.33 13.61 -9.55
C SER A 160 27.39 14.60 -10.05
N MET A 161 28.22 15.15 -9.15
CA MET A 161 29.29 16.08 -9.54
C MET A 161 30.51 15.41 -10.18
N ALA A 162 30.68 14.09 -10.01
CA ALA A 162 31.84 13.37 -10.55
C ALA A 162 31.65 12.93 -12.02
N ILE A 163 30.41 12.90 -12.52
CA ILE A 163 30.10 12.48 -13.90
C ILE A 163 30.12 13.67 -14.87
N GLU A 164 30.01 14.91 -14.38
CA GLU A 164 29.95 16.12 -15.22
C GLU A 164 31.33 16.71 -15.59
N LYS A 165 32.42 16.02 -15.24
CA LYS A 165 33.82 16.43 -15.54
C LYS A 165 34.61 15.40 -16.37
N LEU A 166 33.93 14.47 -17.02
CA LEU A 166 34.49 13.65 -18.11
C LEU A 166 33.79 14.02 -19.42
#